data_AF-G4XK01-F1
#
_entry.id   AF-G4XK01-F1
#
_cell.length_a   1.000
_cell.length_b   1.000
_cell.length_c   1.000
_cell.angle_alpha   90.00
_cell.angle_beta   90.00
_cell.angle_gamma   90.00
#
_symmetry.space_group_name_H-M   'P 1'
#
loop_
_entity.id
_entity.type
_entity.pdbx_description
1 polymer ?
#
loop_
_entity_poly.entity_id
_entity_poly.type
_entity_poly.pdbx_seq_one_letter_code
_entity_poly.pdbx_strand_id
1 'polypeptide(L)'
;DQKVNGYAVGSKVRFPVTSTLPKLDTKSHYKYFQLKDTLDTHLSEVTATDIKLDGADMDPGDYKVDTNGQTVTVTFTKVGLGKLKAAAGKSVQAVFEGKVVSASNNGDITNQAQLISDTTYAEQPPEPSDPPANPNNPPTTETVTTYWGDLTIKKVDSHDKNASKAGLKGAEFQLFKAKNSYDDTCTKDKEGDAIAVNGETTLTSDDNGDINIRGLFVSDSIDGVDRDNK
;
A
#
# COMPACT_ATOMS: atom_id res chain seq x y z
N ASP A 1 1.96 10.02 1.79
CA ASP A 1 2.76 8.92 2.37
C ASP A 1 4.02 8.61 1.54
N GLN A 2 3.93 8.58 0.20
CA GLN A 2 5.10 8.27 -0.66
C GLN A 2 6.31 9.19 -0.53
N LYS A 3 6.12 10.42 -0.03
CA LYS A 3 7.22 11.28 0.43
C LYS A 3 8.20 10.60 1.39
N VAL A 4 7.72 9.67 2.21
CA VAL A 4 8.52 8.92 3.20
C VAL A 4 8.83 7.51 2.72
N ASN A 5 7.94 6.87 1.96
CA ASN A 5 8.10 5.48 1.53
C ASN A 5 8.85 5.31 0.20
N GLY A 6 9.05 6.40 -0.55
CA GLY A 6 9.73 6.43 -1.86
C GLY A 6 8.77 6.61 -3.04
N TYR A 7 9.34 7.12 -4.13
CA TYR A 7 8.59 7.56 -5.33
C TYR A 7 8.72 6.62 -6.53
N ALA A 8 9.43 5.51 -6.42
CA ALA A 8 9.66 4.59 -7.54
C ALA A 8 9.38 3.13 -7.15
N VAL A 9 9.34 2.24 -8.15
CA VAL A 9 9.31 0.78 -7.92
C VAL A 9 10.35 0.33 -6.89
N GLY A 10 9.98 -0.66 -6.08
CA GLY A 10 10.70 -1.10 -4.88
C GLY A 10 10.25 -0.38 -3.60
N SER A 11 9.63 0.79 -3.72
CA SER A 11 9.03 1.53 -2.60
C SER A 11 7.77 0.83 -2.09
N LYS A 12 7.43 1.05 -0.81
CA LYS A 12 6.17 0.54 -0.25
C LYS A 12 5.02 1.49 -0.56
N VAL A 13 3.82 0.95 -0.73
CA VAL A 13 2.55 1.68 -0.59
C VAL A 13 1.85 1.13 0.64
N ARG A 14 1.21 2.00 1.42
CA ARG A 14 0.57 1.68 2.70
C ARG A 14 -0.88 2.18 2.71
N PHE A 15 -1.77 1.34 3.20
CA PHE A 15 -3.21 1.53 3.25
C PHE A 15 -3.70 1.37 4.70
N PRO A 16 -3.75 2.46 5.49
CA PRO A 16 -4.35 2.42 6.82
C PRO A 16 -5.85 2.14 6.72
N VAL A 17 -6.29 1.04 7.34
CA VAL A 17 -7.69 0.61 7.41
C VAL A 17 -8.13 0.68 8.85
N THR A 18 -9.24 1.37 9.11
CA THR A 18 -9.76 1.60 10.45
C THR A 18 -11.22 1.19 10.54
N SER A 19 -11.62 0.60 11.66
CA SER A 19 -13.02 0.30 11.97
C SER A 19 -13.37 0.75 13.39
N THR A 20 -14.51 1.44 13.53
CA THR A 20 -15.04 1.83 14.84
C THR A 20 -15.78 0.66 15.47
N LEU A 21 -15.42 0.34 16.72
CA LEU A 21 -15.94 -0.82 17.43
C LEU A 21 -17.37 -0.55 17.94
N PRO A 22 -18.36 -1.39 17.59
CA PRO A 22 -19.73 -1.23 18.08
C PRO A 22 -19.80 -1.53 19.59
N LYS A 23 -20.72 -0.86 20.28
CA LYS A 23 -21.08 -1.24 21.64
C LYS A 23 -21.91 -2.53 21.60
N LEU A 24 -21.32 -3.62 22.08
CA LEU A 24 -22.03 -4.89 22.23
C LEU A 24 -22.76 -4.96 23.57
N ASP A 25 -23.92 -5.62 23.59
CA ASP A 25 -24.59 -5.99 24.84
C ASP A 25 -23.67 -6.79 25.76
N THR A 26 -23.95 -6.76 27.06
CA THR A 26 -23.13 -7.43 28.08
C THR A 26 -22.86 -8.90 27.75
N LYS A 27 -23.89 -9.63 27.32
CA LYS A 27 -23.81 -11.06 26.96
C LYS A 27 -23.49 -11.32 25.49
N SER A 28 -23.32 -10.30 24.66
CA SER A 28 -22.93 -10.45 23.26
C SER A 28 -21.40 -10.42 23.13
N HIS A 29 -20.82 -11.43 22.50
CA HIS A 29 -19.38 -11.60 22.31
C HIS A 29 -19.05 -11.82 20.84
N TYR A 30 -17.90 -11.33 20.38
CA TYR A 30 -17.42 -11.64 19.04
C TYR A 30 -17.16 -13.15 18.90
N LYS A 31 -17.67 -13.75 17.82
CA LYS A 31 -17.20 -15.05 17.32
C LYS A 31 -15.86 -14.90 16.62
N TYR A 32 -15.75 -13.83 15.84
CA TYR A 32 -14.56 -13.40 15.14
C TYR A 32 -14.63 -11.92 14.80
N PHE A 33 -13.46 -11.35 14.55
CA PHE A 33 -13.27 -10.03 13.98
C PHE A 33 -12.01 -10.14 13.10
N GLN A 34 -12.14 -9.81 11.82
CA GLN A 34 -11.06 -9.90 10.86
C GLN A 34 -11.09 -8.68 9.93
N LEU A 35 -9.95 -8.02 9.78
CA LEU A 35 -9.71 -7.10 8.67
C LEU A 35 -9.09 -7.92 7.53
N LYS A 36 -9.63 -7.79 6.32
CA LYS A 36 -9.18 -8.52 5.13
C LYS A 36 -8.93 -7.54 4.01
N ASP A 37 -7.83 -7.69 3.31
CA ASP A 37 -7.51 -6.88 2.13
C ASP A 37 -6.90 -7.79 1.06
N THR A 38 -7.31 -7.62 -0.20
CA THR A 38 -6.68 -8.29 -1.33
C THR A 38 -5.97 -7.23 -2.16
N LEU A 39 -4.65 -7.16 -1.99
CA LEU A 39 -3.83 -6.12 -2.58
C LEU A 39 -3.63 -6.34 -4.09
N ASP A 40 -3.45 -5.25 -4.82
CA ASP A 40 -3.24 -5.28 -6.25
C ASP A 40 -2.01 -6.13 -6.64
N THR A 41 -2.06 -6.86 -7.76
CA THR A 41 -0.96 -7.70 -8.27
C THR A 41 0.31 -6.93 -8.64
N HIS A 42 0.23 -5.61 -8.77
CA HIS A 42 1.36 -4.71 -8.94
C HIS A 42 2.09 -4.40 -7.62
N LEU A 43 1.63 -5.00 -6.52
CA LEU A 43 2.29 -5.00 -5.22
C LEU A 43 2.81 -6.41 -4.88
N SER A 44 4.02 -6.47 -4.33
CA SER A 44 4.67 -7.69 -3.82
C SER A 44 4.94 -7.58 -2.32
N GLU A 45 5.36 -8.67 -1.69
CA GLU A 45 5.65 -8.71 -0.25
C GLU A 45 4.48 -8.16 0.60
N VAL A 46 3.26 -8.48 0.19
CA VAL A 46 2.06 -7.91 0.81
C VAL A 46 1.87 -8.42 2.23
N THR A 47 1.58 -7.50 3.15
CA THR A 47 1.42 -7.80 4.57
C THR A 47 0.58 -6.72 5.28
N ALA A 48 0.39 -6.87 6.59
CA ALA A 48 -0.22 -5.86 7.44
C ALA A 48 0.68 -5.55 8.65
N THR A 49 0.80 -4.25 8.95
CA THR A 49 1.62 -3.69 10.04
C THR A 49 0.79 -2.70 10.87
N ASP A 50 1.37 -2.14 11.93
CA ASP A 50 0.75 -1.10 12.77
C ASP A 50 -0.68 -1.44 13.24
N ILE A 51 -0.84 -2.65 13.80
CA ILE A 51 -2.11 -3.08 14.38
C ILE A 51 -2.31 -2.33 15.71
N LYS A 52 -3.32 -1.45 15.73
CA LYS A 52 -3.56 -0.52 16.84
C LYS A 52 -4.99 -0.58 17.33
N LEU A 53 -5.17 -0.36 18.63
CA LEU A 53 -6.46 -0.15 19.29
C LEU A 53 -6.44 1.19 20.01
N ASP A 54 -7.36 2.08 19.65
CA ASP A 54 -7.43 3.46 20.17
C ASP A 54 -6.09 4.22 20.03
N GLY A 55 -5.37 3.95 18.95
CA GLY A 55 -4.05 4.53 18.65
C GLY A 55 -2.85 3.88 19.35
N ALA A 56 -3.06 2.95 20.28
CA ALA A 56 -2.00 2.19 20.95
C ALA A 56 -1.71 0.87 20.22
N ASP A 57 -0.45 0.47 20.16
CA ASP A 57 -0.05 -0.82 19.57
C ASP A 57 -0.67 -1.99 20.34
N MET A 58 -1.22 -2.96 19.61
CA MET A 58 -1.73 -4.20 20.19
C MET A 58 -0.61 -5.23 20.37
N ASP A 59 -0.76 -6.12 21.34
CA ASP A 59 0.22 -7.17 21.58
C ASP A 59 0.20 -8.18 20.43
N PRO A 60 1.35 -8.75 20.01
CA PRO A 60 1.38 -9.75 18.94
C PRO A 60 0.52 -11.01 19.21
N GLY A 61 0.18 -11.29 20.47
CA GLY A 61 -0.73 -12.39 20.85
C GLY A 61 -2.23 -12.07 20.69
N ASP A 62 -2.58 -10.81 20.43
CA ASP A 62 -3.97 -10.36 20.27
C ASP A 62 -4.53 -10.65 18.87
N TYR A 63 -3.66 -10.87 17.88
CA TYR A 63 -4.03 -11.05 16.49
C TYR A 63 -3.07 -11.98 15.76
N LYS A 64 -3.49 -12.44 14.58
CA LYS A 64 -2.66 -13.18 13.64
C LYS A 64 -2.73 -12.48 12.29
N VAL A 65 -1.56 -12.22 11.70
CA VAL A 65 -1.44 -11.75 10.32
C VAL A 65 -1.11 -12.97 9.46
N ASP A 66 -1.92 -13.21 8.43
CA ASP A 66 -1.68 -14.25 7.43
C ASP A 66 -1.78 -13.66 6.02
N THR A 67 -0.97 -14.20 5.10
CA THR A 67 -0.99 -13.85 3.68
C THR A 67 -1.21 -15.11 2.85
N ASN A 68 -2.18 -15.09 1.95
CA ASN A 68 -2.44 -16.12 0.96
C ASN A 68 -2.57 -15.50 -0.43
N GLY A 69 -1.53 -15.67 -1.27
CA GLY A 69 -1.42 -14.93 -2.52
C GLY A 69 -1.37 -13.42 -2.23
N GLN A 70 -2.29 -12.67 -2.83
CA GLN A 70 -2.42 -11.23 -2.58
C GLN A 70 -3.36 -10.88 -1.42
N THR A 71 -4.02 -11.86 -0.82
CA THR A 71 -4.97 -11.62 0.26
C THR A 71 -4.26 -11.66 1.60
N VAL A 72 -4.31 -10.55 2.33
CA VAL A 72 -3.79 -10.39 3.68
C VAL A 72 -4.96 -10.30 4.66
N THR A 73 -4.81 -10.96 5.80
CA THR A 73 -5.84 -10.97 6.86
C THR A 73 -5.22 -10.66 8.21
N VAL A 74 -5.88 -9.81 8.99
CA VAL A 74 -5.60 -9.57 10.40
C VAL A 74 -6.77 -10.12 11.20
N THR A 75 -6.59 -11.30 11.79
CA THR A 75 -7.64 -12.03 12.53
C THR A 75 -7.35 -11.97 14.03
N PHE A 76 -8.30 -11.46 14.82
CA PHE A 76 -8.11 -11.28 16.26
C PHE A 76 -8.30 -12.59 17.04
N THR A 77 -7.39 -12.85 17.98
CA THR A 77 -7.45 -14.02 18.89
C THR A 77 -8.50 -13.80 19.97
N LYS A 78 -8.79 -14.83 20.78
CA LYS A 78 -9.72 -14.72 21.92
C LYS A 78 -9.37 -13.54 22.84
N VAL A 79 -8.08 -13.31 23.10
CA VAL A 79 -7.60 -12.20 23.94
C VAL A 79 -7.86 -10.87 23.24
N GLY A 80 -7.50 -10.76 21.95
CA GLY A 80 -7.77 -9.56 21.15
C GLY A 80 -9.25 -9.21 21.08
N LEU A 81 -10.12 -10.18 20.81
CA LEU A 81 -11.58 -9.98 20.78
C LEU A 81 -12.13 -9.46 22.12
N GLY A 82 -11.57 -9.92 23.24
CA GLY A 82 -11.88 -9.38 24.56
C GLY A 82 -11.52 -7.90 24.70
N LYS A 83 -10.32 -7.51 24.24
CA LYS A 83 -9.87 -6.11 24.20
C LYS A 83 -10.76 -5.25 23.29
N LEU A 84 -11.11 -5.74 22.10
CA LEU A 84 -12.00 -5.05 21.16
C LEU A 84 -13.38 -4.80 21.80
N LYS A 85 -13.99 -5.79 22.43
CA LYS A 85 -15.28 -5.63 23.11
C LYS A 85 -15.23 -4.57 24.22
N ALA A 86 -14.12 -4.52 24.97
CA ALA A 86 -13.92 -3.55 26.04
C ALA A 86 -13.72 -2.11 25.55
N ALA A 87 -13.30 -1.93 24.29
CA ALA A 87 -12.99 -0.66 23.66
C ALA A 87 -14.13 -0.11 22.78
N ALA A 88 -15.39 -0.35 23.18
CA ALA A 88 -16.55 0.14 22.43
C ALA A 88 -16.48 1.65 22.14
N GLY A 89 -16.77 2.04 20.90
CA GLY A 89 -16.67 3.41 20.41
C GLY A 89 -15.25 3.87 20.05
N LYS A 90 -14.22 3.07 20.32
CA LYS A 90 -12.85 3.30 19.85
C LYS A 90 -12.60 2.66 18.50
N SER A 91 -11.49 3.00 17.87
CA SER A 91 -11.09 2.44 16.59
C SER A 91 -10.06 1.31 16.75
N VAL A 92 -10.21 0.28 15.92
CA VAL A 92 -9.16 -0.68 15.62
C VAL A 92 -8.60 -0.40 14.24
N GLN A 93 -7.28 -0.46 14.08
CA GLN A 93 -6.57 -0.17 12.83
C GLN A 93 -5.63 -1.32 12.46
N ALA A 94 -5.46 -1.56 11.17
CA ALA A 94 -4.29 -2.21 10.60
C ALA A 94 -3.83 -1.42 9.36
N VAL A 95 -2.52 -1.41 9.08
CA VAL A 95 -1.97 -0.82 7.86
C VAL A 95 -1.58 -1.94 6.91
N PHE A 96 -2.37 -2.15 5.86
CA PHE A 96 -2.00 -3.07 4.80
C PHE A 96 -0.95 -2.43 3.91
N GLU A 97 0.07 -3.18 3.48
CA GLU A 97 1.16 -2.62 2.69
C GLU A 97 1.74 -3.65 1.71
N GLY A 98 2.39 -3.15 0.67
CA GLY A 98 3.14 -3.94 -0.30
C GLY A 98 4.16 -3.10 -1.06
N LYS A 99 5.17 -3.75 -1.64
CA LYS A 99 6.19 -3.11 -2.48
C LYS A 99 5.73 -3.02 -3.93
N VAL A 100 5.79 -1.83 -4.52
CA VAL A 100 5.43 -1.60 -5.92
C VAL A 100 6.43 -2.29 -6.85
N VAL A 101 5.94 -3.20 -7.70
CA VAL A 101 6.79 -3.89 -8.70
C VAL A 101 6.69 -3.27 -10.09
N SER A 102 5.55 -2.65 -10.40
CA SER A 102 5.33 -1.88 -11.62
C SER A 102 4.11 -0.97 -11.46
N ALA A 103 3.96 0.01 -12.35
CA ALA A 103 2.67 0.62 -12.63
C ALA A 103 1.73 -0.42 -13.26
N SER A 104 0.42 -0.18 -13.14
CA SER A 104 -0.58 -0.89 -13.93
C SER A 104 -0.64 -0.33 -15.35
N ASN A 105 -1.32 -1.03 -16.26
CA ASN A 105 -1.49 -0.56 -17.63
C ASN A 105 -2.24 0.78 -17.74
N ASN A 106 -3.12 1.08 -16.77
CA ASN A 106 -3.88 2.33 -16.71
C ASN A 106 -3.27 3.30 -15.68
N GLY A 107 -2.13 2.93 -15.09
CA GLY A 107 -1.44 3.71 -14.06
C GLY A 107 -2.10 3.71 -12.69
N ASP A 108 -3.25 3.08 -12.50
CA ASP A 108 -3.95 2.98 -11.23
C ASP A 108 -3.60 1.69 -10.47
N ILE A 109 -3.30 1.82 -9.18
CA ILE A 109 -3.25 0.72 -8.22
C ILE A 109 -4.33 1.01 -7.19
N THR A 110 -5.39 0.20 -7.20
CA THR A 110 -6.57 0.41 -6.35
C THR A 110 -6.57 -0.51 -5.14
N ASN A 111 -7.23 -0.10 -4.07
CA ASN A 111 -7.30 -0.89 -2.84
C ASN A 111 -8.68 -0.75 -2.15
N GLN A 112 -9.18 -1.86 -1.63
CA GLN A 112 -10.39 -1.94 -0.81
C GLN A 112 -10.20 -3.01 0.27
N ALA A 113 -10.59 -2.69 1.49
CA ALA A 113 -10.56 -3.63 2.60
C ALA A 113 -11.97 -4.02 3.06
N GLN A 114 -12.07 -5.17 3.70
CA GLN A 114 -13.31 -5.73 4.22
C GLN A 114 -13.20 -5.97 5.72
N LEU A 115 -14.30 -5.72 6.44
CA LEU A 115 -14.49 -6.15 7.81
C LEU A 115 -15.35 -7.41 7.83
N ILE A 116 -14.81 -8.50 8.38
CA ILE A 116 -15.52 -9.76 8.57
C ILE A 116 -15.66 -9.98 10.07
N SER A 117 -16.87 -9.76 10.60
CA SER A 117 -17.15 -9.89 12.03
C SER A 117 -18.52 -10.48 12.27
N ASP A 118 -18.66 -11.26 13.33
CA ASP A 118 -19.96 -11.74 13.82
C ASP A 118 -19.92 -11.88 15.34
N THR A 119 -21.10 -11.87 15.96
CA THR A 119 -21.27 -11.97 17.41
C THR A 119 -22.24 -13.08 17.79
N THR A 120 -22.22 -13.47 19.06
CA THR A 120 -23.16 -14.43 19.63
C THR A 120 -23.47 -14.09 21.07
N TYR A 121 -24.65 -14.48 21.53
CA TYR A 121 -25.01 -14.34 22.94
C TYR A 121 -24.56 -15.57 23.74
N ALA A 122 -23.81 -15.33 24.81
CA ALA A 122 -23.36 -16.36 25.75
C ALA A 122 -23.15 -15.76 27.15
N GLU A 123 -23.17 -16.59 28.19
CA GLU A 123 -22.86 -16.14 29.57
C GLU A 123 -21.39 -15.81 29.76
N GLN A 124 -20.51 -16.41 28.95
CA GLN A 124 -19.06 -16.20 28.96
C GLN A 124 -18.57 -16.09 27.51
N PRO A 125 -17.43 -15.43 27.25
CA PRO A 125 -16.85 -15.36 25.91
C PRO A 125 -16.60 -16.76 25.32
N PRO A 126 -17.16 -17.10 24.14
CA PRO A 126 -16.93 -18.39 23.51
C PRO A 126 -15.48 -18.52 23.02
N GLU A 127 -15.08 -19.73 22.64
CA GLU A 127 -13.90 -19.89 21.77
C GLU A 127 -14.18 -19.21 20.41
N PRO A 128 -13.20 -18.49 19.83
CA PRO A 128 -13.36 -17.92 18.50
C PRO A 128 -13.62 -19.00 17.46
N SER A 129 -14.45 -18.69 16.47
CA SER A 129 -14.62 -19.54 15.28
C SER A 129 -13.87 -18.93 14.10
N ASP A 130 -13.43 -19.77 13.16
CA ASP A 130 -12.80 -19.27 11.94
C ASP A 130 -13.76 -18.37 11.14
N PRO A 131 -13.32 -17.19 10.68
CA PRO A 131 -14.10 -16.36 9.78
C PRO A 131 -14.42 -17.12 8.48
N PRO A 132 -15.62 -16.94 7.90
CA PRO A 132 -15.94 -17.54 6.61
C PRO A 132 -14.98 -17.02 5.54
N ALA A 133 -14.44 -17.91 4.70
CA ALA A 133 -13.54 -17.51 3.62
C ALA A 133 -14.22 -16.55 2.61
N ASN A 134 -15.50 -16.80 2.34
CA ASN A 134 -16.35 -16.06 1.40
C ASN A 134 -17.64 -15.59 2.11
N PRO A 135 -17.58 -14.53 2.95
CA PRO A 135 -18.78 -13.96 3.54
C PRO A 135 -19.67 -13.34 2.46
N ASN A 136 -20.99 -13.39 2.66
CA ASN A 136 -21.92 -12.72 1.76
C ASN A 136 -21.94 -11.21 2.06
N ASN A 137 -21.47 -10.39 1.11
CA ASN A 137 -21.48 -8.93 1.14
C ASN A 137 -21.01 -8.31 2.48
N PRO A 138 -19.75 -8.56 2.92
CA PRO A 138 -19.24 -7.96 4.14
C PRO A 138 -19.13 -6.43 4.00
N PRO A 139 -19.19 -5.66 5.11
CA PRO A 139 -18.80 -4.26 5.10
C PRO A 139 -17.45 -4.08 4.41
N THR A 140 -17.42 -3.23 3.39
CA THR A 140 -16.26 -2.97 2.53
C THR A 140 -15.99 -1.48 2.52
N THR A 141 -14.73 -1.07 2.56
CA THR A 141 -14.34 0.34 2.50
C THR A 141 -14.66 0.94 1.13
N GLU A 142 -14.64 2.28 1.04
CA GLU A 142 -14.51 2.94 -0.25
C GLU A 142 -13.21 2.52 -0.96
N THR A 143 -13.17 2.70 -2.28
CA THR A 143 -11.96 2.45 -3.07
C THR A 143 -11.01 3.63 -2.95
N VAL A 144 -9.74 3.34 -2.68
CA VAL A 144 -8.65 4.31 -2.77
C VAL A 144 -7.70 3.92 -3.90
N THR A 145 -7.05 4.92 -4.50
CA THR A 145 -6.18 4.72 -5.67
C THR A 145 -4.86 5.45 -5.49
N THR A 146 -3.76 4.80 -5.85
CA THR A 146 -2.47 5.45 -6.07
C THR A 146 -2.10 5.34 -7.55
N TYR A 147 -1.63 6.46 -8.12
CA TYR A 147 -1.33 6.59 -9.54
C TYR A 147 0.18 6.54 -9.80
N TRP A 148 0.57 5.76 -10.80
CA TRP A 148 1.94 5.45 -11.16
C TRP A 148 2.12 5.48 -12.67
N GLY A 149 3.24 6.00 -13.15
CA GLY A 149 3.63 5.97 -14.57
C GLY A 149 5.01 5.35 -14.76
N ASP A 150 5.27 4.74 -15.91
CA ASP A 150 6.61 4.27 -16.25
C ASP A 150 7.46 5.37 -16.91
N LEU A 151 8.77 5.15 -16.95
CA LEU A 151 9.72 6.03 -17.63
C LEU A 151 10.76 5.17 -18.35
N THR A 152 10.91 5.41 -19.65
CA THR A 152 11.98 4.84 -20.46
C THR A 152 12.94 5.95 -20.89
N ILE A 153 14.23 5.77 -20.62
CA ILE A 153 15.29 6.67 -21.08
C ILE A 153 16.07 5.95 -22.18
N LYS A 154 16.20 6.58 -23.35
CA LYS A 154 17.05 6.11 -24.45
C LYS A 154 18.28 6.99 -24.58
N LYS A 155 19.46 6.42 -24.35
CA LYS A 155 20.73 7.09 -24.64
C LYS A 155 21.15 6.81 -26.07
N VAL A 156 21.19 7.84 -26.90
CA VAL A 156 21.62 7.76 -28.31
C VAL A 156 22.84 8.64 -28.59
N ASP A 157 23.50 8.37 -29.72
CA ASP A 157 24.50 9.25 -30.32
C ASP A 157 23.79 10.34 -31.14
N SER A 158 24.07 11.62 -30.85
CA SER A 158 23.49 12.76 -31.57
C SER A 158 23.87 12.81 -33.05
N HIS A 159 24.92 12.09 -33.47
CA HIS A 159 25.32 12.00 -34.87
C HIS A 159 24.59 10.87 -35.62
N ASP A 160 23.90 9.98 -34.91
CA ASP A 160 23.04 8.97 -35.52
C ASP A 160 21.64 9.53 -35.79
N LYS A 161 21.55 10.43 -36.76
CA LYS A 161 20.32 11.18 -37.08
C LYS A 161 19.15 10.31 -37.55
N ASN A 162 19.41 9.07 -37.96
CA ASN A 162 18.39 8.14 -38.44
C ASN A 162 18.00 7.09 -37.38
N ALA A 163 18.56 7.18 -36.16
CA ALA A 163 18.35 6.21 -35.07
C ALA A 163 18.53 4.74 -35.53
N SER A 164 19.51 4.50 -36.41
CA SER A 164 19.74 3.18 -37.02
C SER A 164 20.80 2.37 -36.28
N LYS A 165 21.51 2.97 -35.32
CA LYS A 165 22.48 2.30 -34.46
C LYS A 165 21.84 1.88 -33.14
N ALA A 166 22.43 0.87 -32.50
CA ALA A 166 22.13 0.55 -31.11
C ALA A 166 22.41 1.76 -30.21
N GLY A 167 21.68 1.88 -29.11
CA GLY A 167 21.91 2.95 -28.14
C GLY A 167 23.25 2.80 -27.42
N LEU A 168 23.59 3.81 -26.63
CA LEU A 168 24.88 3.91 -25.95
C LEU A 168 24.77 3.31 -24.54
N LYS A 169 25.48 2.20 -24.32
CA LYS A 169 25.66 1.58 -23.02
C LYS A 169 26.49 2.43 -22.07
N GLY A 170 26.20 2.34 -20.78
CA GLY A 170 27.08 2.82 -19.71
C GLY A 170 26.90 4.29 -19.34
N ALA A 171 25.87 4.96 -19.86
CA ALA A 171 25.52 6.29 -19.39
C ALA A 171 24.78 6.19 -18.06
N GLU A 172 25.23 6.96 -17.07
CA GLU A 172 24.68 6.99 -15.72
C GLU A 172 23.72 8.16 -15.54
N PHE A 173 22.60 7.90 -14.85
CA PHE A 173 21.55 8.87 -14.54
C PHE A 173 21.11 8.72 -13.09
N GLN A 174 20.58 9.82 -12.53
CA GLN A 174 19.88 9.82 -11.25
C GLN A 174 18.54 10.53 -11.43
N LEU A 175 17.52 10.08 -10.69
CA LEU A 175 16.19 10.70 -10.67
C LEU A 175 16.04 11.56 -9.43
N PHE A 176 15.32 12.67 -9.55
CA PHE A 176 15.03 13.58 -8.44
C PHE A 176 13.60 14.07 -8.52
N LYS A 177 13.04 14.47 -7.38
CA LYS A 177 11.74 15.13 -7.32
C LYS A 177 11.83 16.53 -7.92
N ALA A 178 10.87 16.89 -8.76
CA ALA A 178 10.76 18.25 -9.28
C ALA A 178 10.21 19.19 -8.20
N LYS A 179 10.79 20.39 -8.07
CA LYS A 179 10.35 21.38 -7.06
C LYS A 179 8.89 21.79 -7.24
N ASN A 180 8.44 21.94 -8.49
CA ASN A 180 7.05 22.18 -8.84
C ASN A 180 6.48 20.94 -9.56
N SER A 181 6.15 19.89 -8.82
CA SER A 181 5.78 18.58 -9.38
C SER A 181 4.45 18.56 -10.17
N TYR A 182 3.59 19.56 -10.00
CA TYR A 182 2.23 19.58 -10.57
C TYR A 182 1.91 20.84 -11.41
N ASP A 183 2.95 21.54 -11.86
CA ASP A 183 2.82 22.63 -12.83
C ASP A 183 2.55 22.05 -14.23
N ASP A 184 1.82 22.81 -15.06
CA ASP A 184 1.49 22.39 -16.43
C ASP A 184 2.74 22.24 -17.32
N THR A 185 3.89 22.77 -16.90
CA THR A 185 5.16 22.66 -17.62
C THR A 185 6.28 22.28 -16.65
N CYS A 186 6.92 21.14 -16.91
CA CYS A 186 8.05 20.67 -16.11
C CYS A 186 9.26 21.62 -16.24
N THR A 187 9.94 21.89 -15.12
CA THR A 187 11.16 22.71 -15.07
C THR A 187 12.38 21.87 -14.69
N LYS A 188 13.56 22.49 -14.68
CA LYS A 188 14.82 21.83 -14.27
C LYS A 188 15.04 21.86 -12.75
N ASP A 189 14.22 22.60 -12.01
CA ASP A 189 14.38 22.77 -10.58
C ASP A 189 14.00 21.47 -9.86
N LYS A 190 14.93 20.96 -9.06
CA LYS A 190 14.78 19.72 -8.30
C LYS A 190 14.95 19.95 -6.80
N GLU A 191 14.40 19.06 -6.00
CA GLU A 191 14.55 19.04 -4.55
C GLU A 191 14.78 17.62 -4.02
N GLY A 192 15.32 17.55 -2.80
CA GLY A 192 15.57 16.28 -2.11
C GLY A 192 16.76 15.48 -2.68
N ASP A 193 16.86 14.26 -2.18
CA ASP A 193 17.89 13.29 -2.57
C ASP A 193 17.51 12.52 -3.84
N ALA A 194 18.46 11.76 -4.37
CA ALA A 194 18.23 10.89 -5.51
C ALA A 194 17.18 9.81 -5.18
N ILE A 195 16.21 9.63 -6.07
CA ILE A 195 15.16 8.63 -5.92
C ILE A 195 15.74 7.25 -6.20
N ALA A 196 15.62 6.34 -5.24
CA ALA A 196 16.01 4.95 -5.41
C ALA A 196 14.99 4.17 -6.24
N VAL A 197 15.43 3.50 -7.31
CA VAL A 197 14.64 2.60 -8.14
C VAL A 197 15.09 1.17 -7.84
N ASN A 198 14.22 0.36 -7.24
CA ASN A 198 14.55 -0.98 -6.72
C ASN A 198 15.78 -0.97 -5.78
N GLY A 199 15.95 0.09 -5.00
CA GLY A 199 17.07 0.26 -4.06
C GLY A 199 18.32 0.95 -4.63
N GLU A 200 18.39 1.15 -5.95
CA GLU A 200 19.55 1.77 -6.61
C GLU A 200 19.28 3.23 -6.96
N THR A 201 20.22 4.13 -6.68
CA THR A 201 20.09 5.58 -6.97
C THR A 201 20.82 6.01 -8.24
N THR A 202 21.70 5.16 -8.78
CA THR A 202 22.41 5.39 -10.04
C THR A 202 21.93 4.37 -11.07
N LEU A 203 21.32 4.87 -12.15
CA LEU A 203 20.73 4.07 -13.21
C LEU A 203 21.66 4.09 -14.42
N THR A 204 22.02 2.93 -14.94
CA THR A 204 22.97 2.81 -16.06
C THR A 204 22.28 2.29 -17.30
N SER A 205 22.50 2.92 -18.45
CA SER A 205 21.95 2.46 -19.73
C SER A 205 22.53 1.12 -20.16
N ASP A 206 21.67 0.22 -20.63
CA ASP A 206 22.03 -1.14 -21.03
C ASP A 206 22.70 -1.22 -22.42
N ASP A 207 22.91 -2.44 -22.94
CA ASP A 207 23.52 -2.67 -24.27
C ASP A 207 22.75 -2.01 -25.42
N ASN A 208 21.45 -1.76 -25.24
CA ASN A 208 20.61 -1.06 -26.21
C ASN A 208 20.54 0.45 -25.92
N GLY A 209 21.22 0.94 -24.88
CA GLY A 209 21.14 2.30 -24.39
C GLY A 209 19.85 2.61 -23.64
N ASP A 210 19.11 1.61 -23.17
CA ASP A 210 17.84 1.77 -22.48
C ASP A 210 18.02 1.79 -20.95
N ILE A 211 17.18 2.57 -20.27
CA ILE A 211 16.89 2.47 -18.84
C ILE A 211 15.39 2.42 -18.69
N ASN A 212 14.87 1.32 -18.13
CA ASN A 212 13.43 1.09 -17.97
C ASN A 212 13.05 1.16 -16.50
N ILE A 213 12.30 2.20 -16.13
CA ILE A 213 11.76 2.39 -14.78
C ILE A 213 10.28 2.06 -14.84
N ARG A 214 9.89 0.95 -14.22
CA ARG A 214 8.55 0.37 -14.39
C ARG A 214 7.45 1.06 -13.58
N GLY A 215 7.77 2.10 -12.82
CA GLY A 215 6.80 2.84 -12.02
C GLY A 215 7.45 3.97 -11.23
N LEU A 216 6.85 5.15 -11.36
CA LEU A 216 7.11 6.37 -10.64
C LEU A 216 5.76 6.90 -10.14
N PHE A 217 5.72 7.31 -8.88
CA PHE A 217 4.53 7.85 -8.25
C PHE A 217 4.12 9.17 -8.91
N VAL A 218 2.83 9.31 -9.18
CA VAL A 218 2.23 10.51 -9.77
C VAL A 218 1.38 11.23 -8.73
N SER A 219 0.40 10.55 -8.16
CA SER A 219 -0.54 11.11 -7.18
C SER A 219 -1.29 10.00 -6.43
N ASP A 220 -2.13 10.37 -5.47
CA ASP A 220 -3.09 9.46 -4.83
C ASP A 220 -4.46 10.13 -4.70
N SER A 221 -5.50 9.32 -4.50
CA SER A 221 -6.90 9.75 -4.44
C SER A 221 -7.31 10.42 -3.12
N ILE A 222 -6.35 10.74 -2.24
CA ILE A 222 -6.62 11.26 -0.90
C ILE A 222 -6.22 12.73 -0.80
N ASP A 223 -7.20 13.61 -0.62
CA ASP A 223 -6.93 15.03 -0.40
C ASP A 223 -6.13 15.27 0.89
N GLY A 224 -5.16 16.19 0.85
CA GLY A 224 -4.43 16.62 2.03
C GLY A 224 -3.30 17.59 1.71
N VAL A 225 -3.09 18.59 2.58
CA VAL A 225 -2.08 19.65 2.37
C VAL A 225 -0.62 19.14 2.36
N ASP A 226 -0.37 17.97 2.94
CA ASP A 226 0.95 17.34 3.00
C ASP A 226 1.10 16.17 2.01
N ARG A 227 0.15 16.02 1.08
CA ARG A 227 0.18 14.99 0.04
C ARG A 227 0.89 15.54 -1.19
N ASP A 228 1.71 14.69 -1.81
CA ASP A 228 2.19 14.94 -3.16
C ASP A 228 1.06 14.51 -4.11
N ASN A 229 0.08 15.39 -4.33
CA ASN A 229 -1.00 15.23 -5.31
C ASN A 229 -1.60 16.59 -5.72
N LYS A 230 -2.45 16.59 -6.75
CA LYS A 230 -3.26 17.71 -7.22
C LYS A 230 -4.58 17.20 -7.77
#